data_AF-A0A374VWM2-F1
#
_entry.id   AF-A0A374VWM2-F1
#
_cell.length_a   1.000
_cell.length_b   1.000
_cell.length_c   1.000
_cell.angle_alpha   90.00
_cell.angle_beta   90.00
_cell.angle_gamma   90.00
#
_symmetry.space_group_name_H-M   'P 1'
#
loop_
_entity.id
_entity.type
_entity.pdbx_description
1 polymer ?
#
loop_
_entity_poly.entity_id
_entity_poly.type
_entity_poly.pdbx_seq_one_letter_code
_entity_poly.pdbx_strand_id
1 'polypeptide(L)'
;MSKVQNKVNGFTLVELLIASVIMGILATILVPALLQYIERSHETIDITNVREAYLEVRTASMIDGAAGVSKTVKLEQKRDDWQSFNPVTIAGIKHYTWEGDTDHWKGIPAANGECKITYTPSTGIVFYWKGKSETSTVTGIDFNEDLHSALNQTSILSDLIANKSARFEIDSQCPNSTMVPKVQEQIRESSLLNYGTWAYLGSPNDASGRYLFWTSVDTEAVGAGKKIPVIISRADGGFYISETTTAERSNKGKNYVAIVDHIYNSAGFRPYTKGERYNSLTEAYAAYEKLLTDGKYSNYKDTLPK
;
A
#
# COMPACT_ATOMS: atom_id res chain seq x y z
N MET A 1 -4.85 49.96 58.55
CA MET A 1 -5.18 48.77 57.72
C MET A 1 -4.07 48.59 56.70
N SER A 2 -3.13 47.66 56.92
CA SER A 2 -2.12 47.30 55.93
C SER A 2 -2.69 46.24 54.98
N LYS A 3 -2.75 46.56 53.69
CA LYS A 3 -3.13 45.60 52.64
C LYS A 3 -1.97 44.64 52.41
N VAL A 4 -2.15 43.36 52.72
CA VAL A 4 -1.25 42.28 52.30
C VAL A 4 -1.47 42.07 50.80
N GLN A 5 -0.47 42.39 49.98
CA GLN A 5 -0.46 42.06 48.56
C GLN A 5 0.05 40.63 48.37
N ASN A 6 -0.81 39.71 47.93
CA ASN A 6 -0.41 38.38 47.51
C ASN A 6 0.42 38.48 46.23
N LYS A 7 1.72 38.17 46.32
CA LYS A 7 2.63 38.12 45.18
C LYS A 7 2.40 36.81 44.43
N VAL A 8 1.65 36.87 43.33
CA VAL A 8 1.46 35.73 42.42
C VAL A 8 2.67 35.70 41.49
N ASN A 9 3.56 34.72 41.65
CA ASN A 9 4.68 34.51 40.74
C ASN A 9 4.12 33.86 39.46
N GLY A 10 4.22 34.58 38.33
CA GLY A 10 3.88 34.05 37.01
C GLY A 10 4.99 33.17 36.45
N PHE A 11 4.65 32.25 35.55
CA PHE A 11 5.62 31.44 34.82
C PHE A 11 6.40 32.29 33.81
N THR A 12 7.69 32.04 33.69
CA THR A 12 8.53 32.66 32.66
C THR A 12 8.37 31.95 31.33
N LEU A 13 8.64 32.66 30.24
CA LEU A 13 8.55 32.12 28.88
C LEU A 13 9.52 30.95 28.65
N VAL A 14 10.69 30.98 29.33
CA VAL A 14 11.70 29.92 29.25
C VAL A 14 11.21 28.64 29.95
N GLU A 15 10.59 28.74 31.12
CA GLU A 15 10.01 27.59 31.82
C GLU A 15 8.92 26.91 30.99
N LEU A 16 8.07 27.71 30.33
CA LEU A 16 7.04 27.19 29.44
C LEU A 16 7.62 26.50 28.19
N LEU A 17 8.71 27.02 27.64
CA LEU A 17 9.41 26.43 26.49
C LEU A 17 10.06 25.10 26.87
N ILE A 18 10.73 25.02 28.01
CA ILE A 18 11.34 23.77 28.49
C ILE A 18 10.26 22.71 28.75
N ALA A 19 9.16 23.09 29.40
CA ALA A 19 8.05 22.18 29.68
C ALA A 19 7.40 21.64 28.39
N SER A 20 7.21 22.48 27.36
CA SER A 20 6.61 22.04 26.09
C SER A 20 7.50 21.08 25.31
N VAL A 21 8.82 21.28 25.34
CA VAL A 21 9.80 20.36 24.74
C VAL A 21 9.76 18.99 25.42
N ILE A 22 9.75 18.94 26.75
CA ILE A 22 9.66 17.67 27.49
C ILE A 22 8.35 16.96 27.19
N MET A 23 7.22 17.68 27.17
CA MET A 23 5.92 17.10 26.80
C MET A 23 5.92 16.54 25.38
N GLY A 24 6.55 17.24 24.43
CA GLY A 24 6.68 16.77 23.05
C GLY A 24 7.45 15.45 22.95
N ILE A 25 8.59 15.33 23.65
CA ILE A 25 9.40 14.10 23.67
C ILE A 25 8.65 12.94 24.35
N LEU A 26 7.91 13.20 25.43
CA LEU A 26 7.13 12.16 26.08
C LEU A 26 5.96 11.69 25.21
N ALA A 27 5.28 12.61 24.53
CA ALA A 27 4.15 12.29 23.66
C ALA A 27 4.54 11.36 22.50
N THR A 28 5.74 11.52 21.91
CA THR A 28 6.19 10.66 20.82
C THR A 28 6.41 9.20 21.24
N ILE A 29 6.73 8.96 22.52
CA ILE A 29 6.92 7.61 23.07
C ILE A 29 5.57 7.03 23.54
N LEU A 30 4.75 7.85 24.20
CA LEU A 30 3.49 7.41 24.82
C LEU A 30 2.39 7.12 23.81
N VAL A 31 2.25 7.92 22.76
CA VAL A 31 1.16 7.76 21.77
C VAL A 31 1.22 6.41 21.06
N PRO A 32 2.36 5.94 20.51
CA PRO A 32 2.44 4.62 19.89
C PRO A 32 2.12 3.48 20.87
N ALA A 33 2.59 3.60 22.12
CA ALA A 33 2.30 2.60 23.15
C ALA A 33 0.80 2.53 23.48
N LEU A 34 0.15 3.69 23.66
CA LEU A 34 -1.29 3.78 23.91
C LEU A 34 -2.11 3.18 22.76
N LEU A 35 -1.72 3.46 21.51
CA LEU A 35 -2.38 2.88 20.33
C LEU A 35 -2.24 1.35 20.28
N GLN A 36 -1.09 0.79 20.65
CA GLN A 36 -0.93 -0.66 20.77
C GLN A 36 -1.83 -1.27 21.87
N TYR A 37 -1.99 -0.59 23.00
CA TYR A 37 -2.88 -1.05 24.07
C TYR A 37 -4.35 -1.02 23.66
N ILE A 38 -4.78 0.03 22.98
CA ILE A 38 -6.16 0.12 22.45
C ILE A 38 -6.40 -1.01 21.47
N GLU A 39 -5.45 -1.28 20.57
CA GLU A 39 -5.59 -2.33 19.57
C GLU A 39 -5.67 -3.73 20.20
N ARG A 40 -4.85 -4.01 21.23
CA ARG A 40 -4.96 -5.25 22.03
C ARG A 40 -6.32 -5.40 22.70
N SER A 41 -6.92 -4.28 23.13
CA SER A 41 -8.26 -4.29 23.71
C SER A 41 -9.32 -4.66 22.67
N HIS A 42 -9.25 -4.09 21.47
CA HIS A 42 -10.14 -4.48 20.37
C HIS A 42 -9.97 -5.95 19.99
N GLU A 43 -8.73 -6.43 19.85
CA GLU A 43 -8.43 -7.84 19.58
C GLU A 43 -9.03 -8.78 20.64
N THR A 44 -8.97 -8.39 21.92
CA THR A 44 -9.56 -9.17 23.02
C THR A 44 -11.09 -9.26 22.90
N ILE A 45 -11.74 -8.16 22.54
CA ILE A 45 -13.19 -8.12 22.27
C ILE A 45 -13.52 -9.02 21.08
N ASP A 46 -12.77 -8.90 19.99
CA ASP A 46 -12.96 -9.67 18.76
C ASP A 46 -12.82 -11.18 19.00
N ILE A 47 -11.75 -11.61 19.67
CA ILE A 47 -11.54 -13.00 20.04
C ILE A 47 -12.69 -13.53 20.93
N THR A 48 -13.19 -12.70 21.86
CA THR A 48 -14.29 -13.07 22.75
C THR A 48 -15.59 -13.26 21.97
N ASN A 49 -15.96 -12.29 21.12
CA ASN A 49 -17.16 -12.35 20.30
C ASN A 49 -17.12 -13.52 19.30
N VAL A 50 -15.96 -13.77 18.68
CA VAL A 50 -15.76 -14.92 17.78
C VAL A 50 -15.87 -16.24 18.53
N ARG A 51 -15.38 -16.31 19.78
CA ARG A 51 -15.53 -17.50 20.64
C ARG A 51 -16.99 -17.74 21.03
N GLU A 52 -17.76 -16.69 21.32
CA GLU A 52 -19.20 -16.81 21.59
C GLU A 52 -19.95 -17.31 20.36
N ALA A 53 -19.69 -16.72 19.18
CA ALA A 53 -20.26 -17.17 17.92
C ALA A 53 -19.85 -18.61 17.56
N TYR A 54 -18.62 -19.02 17.89
CA TYR A 54 -18.19 -20.42 17.79
C TYR A 54 -19.09 -21.35 18.62
N LEU A 55 -19.37 -20.99 19.87
CA LEU A 55 -20.22 -21.80 20.75
C LEU A 55 -21.66 -21.87 20.23
N GLU A 56 -22.20 -20.75 19.71
CA GLU A 56 -23.52 -20.73 19.08
C GLU A 56 -23.59 -21.67 17.87
N VAL A 57 -22.66 -21.54 16.93
CA VAL A 57 -22.61 -22.37 15.71
C VAL A 57 -22.41 -23.84 16.07
N ARG A 58 -21.52 -24.15 17.02
CA ARG A 58 -21.27 -25.51 17.49
C ARG A 58 -22.51 -26.14 18.12
N THR A 59 -23.18 -25.43 19.02
CA THR A 59 -24.41 -25.94 19.66
C THR A 59 -25.52 -26.16 18.64
N ALA A 60 -25.73 -25.19 17.73
CA ALA A 60 -26.73 -25.32 16.67
C ALA A 60 -26.43 -26.52 15.73
N SER A 61 -25.15 -26.75 15.41
CA SER A 61 -24.75 -27.90 14.58
C SER A 61 -25.06 -29.26 15.21
N MET A 62 -25.10 -29.35 16.55
CA MET A 62 -25.43 -30.58 17.27
C MET A 62 -26.94 -30.87 17.28
N ILE A 63 -27.78 -29.85 17.08
CA ILE A 63 -29.24 -29.97 17.15
C ILE A 63 -29.82 -30.26 15.77
N ASP A 64 -29.39 -29.53 14.73
CA ASP A 64 -30.02 -29.59 13.40
C ASP A 64 -29.39 -30.60 12.44
N GLY A 65 -28.21 -31.15 12.73
CA GLY A 65 -27.49 -32.08 11.85
C GLY A 65 -27.19 -31.54 10.43
N ALA A 66 -27.53 -30.29 10.15
CA ALA A 66 -27.48 -29.69 8.84
C ALA A 66 -26.12 -29.04 8.59
N ALA A 67 -25.49 -29.41 7.47
CA ALA A 67 -24.41 -28.64 6.89
C ALA A 67 -24.91 -27.22 6.59
N GLY A 68 -24.16 -26.18 6.99
CA GLY A 68 -24.44 -24.79 6.60
C GLY A 68 -24.83 -23.81 7.71
N VAL A 69 -24.77 -24.20 8.99
CA VAL A 69 -24.91 -23.23 10.09
C VAL A 69 -23.71 -22.27 10.07
N SER A 70 -23.99 -20.97 10.07
CA SER A 70 -22.96 -19.95 10.12
C SER A 70 -23.37 -18.71 10.91
N LYS A 71 -22.38 -18.04 11.50
CA LYS A 71 -22.53 -16.77 12.20
C LYS A 71 -21.41 -15.83 11.78
N THR A 72 -21.74 -14.57 11.57
CA THR A 72 -20.75 -13.53 11.25
C THR A 72 -20.62 -12.58 12.44
N VAL A 73 -19.38 -12.32 12.84
CA VAL A 73 -19.00 -11.36 13.88
C VAL A 73 -18.27 -10.20 13.21
N LYS A 74 -18.69 -8.97 13.51
CA LYS A 74 -17.95 -7.77 13.09
C LYS A 74 -16.78 -7.54 14.04
N LEU A 75 -15.64 -7.18 13.49
CA LEU A 75 -14.41 -6.95 14.22
C LEU A 75 -14.29 -5.46 14.58
N GLU A 76 -13.83 -5.19 15.79
CA GLU A 76 -13.60 -3.86 16.33
C GLU A 76 -12.17 -3.37 16.06
N GLN A 77 -11.22 -4.28 15.80
CA GLN A 77 -9.84 -3.94 15.48
C GLN A 77 -9.75 -2.89 14.37
N LYS A 78 -8.74 -2.02 14.45
CA LYS A 78 -8.50 -0.92 13.52
C LYS A 78 -7.24 -1.11 12.69
N ARG A 79 -6.52 -2.23 12.87
CA ARG A 79 -5.33 -2.58 12.10
C ARG A 79 -5.49 -3.92 11.40
N ASP A 80 -5.06 -3.97 10.14
CA ASP A 80 -4.97 -5.21 9.39
C ASP A 80 -3.86 -6.11 9.94
N ASP A 81 -4.11 -7.42 9.89
CA ASP A 81 -3.22 -8.49 10.33
C ASP A 81 -2.69 -8.29 11.77
N TRP A 82 -3.45 -7.59 12.61
CA TRP A 82 -3.04 -7.35 13.98
C TRP A 82 -3.34 -8.57 14.85
N GLN A 83 -2.28 -9.15 15.40
CA GLN A 83 -2.35 -10.19 16.42
C GLN A 83 -1.29 -9.91 17.48
N SER A 84 -1.71 -9.65 18.72
CA SER A 84 -0.76 -9.40 19.81
C SER A 84 -0.24 -10.67 20.45
N PHE A 85 -0.93 -11.79 20.24
CA PHE A 85 -0.53 -13.12 20.70
C PHE A 85 -0.28 -14.04 19.51
N ASN A 86 0.86 -14.73 19.54
CA ASN A 86 1.23 -15.72 18.52
C ASN A 86 1.66 -17.02 19.23
N PRO A 87 0.83 -18.08 19.24
CA PRO A 87 -0.39 -18.25 18.45
C PRO A 87 -1.62 -17.59 19.10
N VAL A 88 -2.57 -17.18 18.25
CA VAL A 88 -3.95 -16.88 18.68
C VAL A 88 -4.66 -18.20 18.96
N THR A 89 -5.44 -18.26 20.06
CA THR A 89 -6.20 -19.47 20.43
C THR A 89 -7.69 -19.15 20.63
N ILE A 90 -8.53 -19.73 19.78
CA ILE A 90 -10.00 -19.60 19.86
C ILE A 90 -10.61 -21.00 20.03
N ALA A 91 -11.24 -21.24 21.19
CA ALA A 91 -11.91 -22.50 21.50
C ALA A 91 -11.03 -23.76 21.28
N GLY A 92 -9.72 -23.66 21.52
CA GLY A 92 -8.76 -24.75 21.36
C GLY A 92 -8.12 -24.85 19.97
N ILE A 93 -8.63 -24.12 18.97
CA ILE A 93 -7.98 -23.97 17.66
C ILE A 93 -6.88 -22.92 17.80
N LYS A 94 -5.65 -23.30 17.45
CA LYS A 94 -4.47 -22.42 17.45
C LYS A 94 -4.14 -22.03 16.02
N HIS A 95 -3.73 -20.79 15.83
CA HIS A 95 -3.21 -20.28 14.56
C HIS A 95 -2.02 -19.37 14.82
N TYR A 96 -0.95 -19.58 14.08
CA TYR A 96 0.21 -18.70 14.12
C TYR A 96 0.20 -17.75 12.91
N THR A 97 0.70 -16.52 13.10
CA THR A 97 0.76 -15.51 12.03
C THR A 97 1.51 -15.96 10.76
N TRP A 98 2.45 -16.91 10.89
CA TRP A 98 3.27 -17.40 9.78
C TRP A 98 2.66 -18.61 9.04
N GLU A 99 1.58 -19.21 9.55
CA GLU A 99 1.03 -20.47 9.02
C GLU A 99 0.13 -20.29 7.80
N GLY A 100 -0.25 -19.05 7.45
CA GLY A 100 -1.21 -18.79 6.37
C GLY A 100 -2.56 -19.49 6.64
N ASP A 101 -3.20 -20.00 5.58
CA ASP A 101 -4.47 -20.71 5.69
C ASP A 101 -4.30 -22.14 6.24
N THR A 102 -5.12 -22.52 7.23
CA THR A 102 -5.22 -23.87 7.78
C THR A 102 -6.63 -24.44 7.56
N ASP A 103 -6.88 -25.69 7.93
CA ASP A 103 -8.22 -26.31 7.80
C ASP A 103 -9.30 -25.56 8.59
N HIS A 104 -8.93 -24.91 9.69
CA HIS A 104 -9.85 -24.21 10.59
C HIS A 104 -9.73 -22.69 10.57
N TRP A 105 -8.77 -22.13 9.84
CA TRP A 105 -8.48 -20.71 9.82
C TRP A 105 -8.18 -20.25 8.39
N LYS A 106 -9.02 -19.38 7.84
CA LYS A 106 -8.91 -18.88 6.48
C LYS A 106 -8.85 -17.36 6.49
N GLY A 107 -7.81 -16.81 5.86
CA GLY A 107 -7.54 -15.38 5.80
C GLY A 107 -6.95 -14.79 7.08
N ILE A 108 -6.80 -13.47 7.06
CA ILE A 108 -6.23 -12.67 8.15
C ILE A 108 -7.29 -11.74 8.75
N PRO A 109 -7.22 -11.46 10.06
CA PRO A 109 -8.02 -10.41 10.68
C PRO A 109 -7.74 -9.06 10.01
N ALA A 110 -8.79 -8.33 9.64
CA ALA A 110 -8.69 -7.02 9.00
C ALA A 110 -9.37 -5.92 9.82
N ALA A 111 -8.90 -4.69 9.67
CA ALA A 111 -9.45 -3.50 10.29
C ALA A 111 -10.93 -3.33 9.93
N ASN A 112 -11.80 -3.23 10.94
CA ASN A 112 -13.26 -3.19 10.79
C ASN A 112 -13.83 -4.34 9.94
N GLY A 113 -13.11 -5.46 9.87
CA GLY A 113 -13.49 -6.64 9.11
C GLY A 113 -14.60 -7.42 9.78
N GLU A 114 -14.79 -8.65 9.32
CA GLU A 114 -15.68 -9.62 9.90
C GLU A 114 -15.04 -11.00 9.94
N CYS A 115 -15.39 -11.79 10.95
CA CYS A 115 -15.08 -13.20 10.99
C CYS A 115 -16.39 -13.97 10.79
N LYS A 116 -16.45 -14.80 9.73
CA LYS A 116 -17.55 -15.73 9.52
C LYS A 116 -17.16 -17.10 10.05
N ILE A 117 -17.90 -17.58 11.03
CA ILE A 117 -17.77 -18.91 11.62
C ILE A 117 -18.76 -19.83 10.92
N THR A 118 -18.28 -20.95 10.39
CA THR A 118 -19.13 -21.95 9.74
C THR A 118 -18.87 -23.34 10.29
N TYR A 119 -19.89 -24.19 10.32
CA TYR A 119 -19.74 -25.62 10.57
C TYR A 119 -19.94 -26.44 9.29
N THR A 120 -18.99 -27.33 9.01
CA THR A 120 -19.09 -28.35 7.96
C THR A 120 -18.83 -29.73 8.57
N PRO A 121 -19.63 -30.78 8.30
CA PRO A 121 -19.42 -32.10 8.89
C PRO A 121 -18.04 -32.73 8.62
N SER A 122 -17.41 -32.42 7.49
CA SER A 122 -16.10 -32.98 7.10
C SER A 122 -14.91 -32.33 7.81
N THR A 123 -14.98 -31.03 8.10
CA THR A 123 -13.86 -30.24 8.64
C THR A 123 -14.15 -29.68 10.04
N GLY A 124 -15.38 -29.75 10.53
CA GLY A 124 -15.79 -29.10 11.78
C GLY A 124 -15.99 -27.60 11.61
N ILE A 125 -15.62 -26.83 12.63
CA ILE A 125 -15.75 -25.36 12.60
C ILE A 125 -14.57 -24.75 11.84
N VAL A 126 -14.85 -23.76 10.99
CA VAL A 126 -13.85 -22.98 10.26
C VAL A 126 -14.11 -21.49 10.49
N PHE A 127 -13.05 -20.74 10.78
CA PHE A 127 -13.05 -19.28 10.87
C PHE A 127 -12.62 -18.69 9.52
N TYR A 128 -13.48 -17.87 8.94
CA TYR A 128 -13.16 -17.09 7.73
C TYR A 128 -13.02 -15.62 8.12
N TRP A 129 -11.79 -15.17 8.25
CA TRP A 129 -11.47 -13.78 8.47
C TRP A 129 -11.54 -13.05 7.14
N LYS A 130 -12.39 -12.03 7.08
CA LYS A 130 -12.65 -11.24 5.88
C LYS A 130 -12.55 -9.78 6.22
N GLY A 131 -11.73 -9.04 5.50
CA GLY A 131 -11.82 -7.60 5.50
C GLY A 131 -13.01 -7.14 4.69
N LYS A 132 -13.70 -6.11 5.20
CA LYS A 132 -14.23 -5.08 4.31
C LYS A 132 -13.03 -4.22 3.89
N SER A 133 -12.08 -4.83 3.17
CA SER A 133 -10.85 -4.18 2.75
C SER A 133 -11.19 -3.23 1.61
N GLU A 134 -11.18 -1.93 1.91
CA GLU A 134 -10.89 -0.91 0.88
C GLU A 134 -9.37 -0.71 0.71
N THR A 135 -8.55 -1.60 1.29
CA THR A 135 -7.10 -1.71 1.03
C THR A 135 -6.79 -3.15 0.69
N SER A 136 -6.61 -3.41 -0.61
CA SER A 136 -6.25 -4.72 -1.14
C SER A 136 -4.84 -5.09 -0.67
N THR A 137 -4.69 -6.09 0.20
CA THR A 137 -3.43 -6.83 0.25
C THR A 137 -3.30 -7.57 -1.08
N VAL A 138 -2.59 -6.99 -2.04
CA VAL A 138 -2.40 -7.60 -3.35
C VAL A 138 -1.64 -8.91 -3.17
N THR A 139 -2.35 -10.04 -3.24
CA THR A 139 -1.70 -11.35 -3.15
C THR A 139 -0.98 -11.62 -4.47
N GLY A 140 0.36 -11.73 -4.44
CA GLY A 140 1.17 -12.11 -5.61
C GLY A 140 2.10 -11.03 -6.16
N ILE A 141 2.10 -9.81 -5.62
CA ILE A 141 3.11 -8.80 -5.96
C ILE A 141 4.33 -8.91 -5.03
N ASP A 142 5.53 -8.95 -5.59
CA ASP A 142 6.80 -8.88 -4.86
C ASP A 142 7.25 -7.43 -4.68
N PHE A 143 6.92 -6.82 -3.54
CA PHE A 143 7.35 -5.46 -3.21
C PHE A 143 8.83 -5.33 -2.84
N ASN A 144 9.62 -6.42 -2.87
CA ASN A 144 11.08 -6.36 -2.76
C ASN A 144 11.78 -6.36 -4.13
N GLU A 145 11.03 -6.28 -5.23
CA GLU A 145 11.60 -6.31 -6.57
C GLU A 145 12.41 -5.04 -6.92
N ASP A 146 13.37 -5.20 -7.83
CA ASP A 146 13.98 -4.07 -8.54
C ASP A 146 13.13 -3.76 -9.78
N LEU A 147 12.35 -2.68 -9.71
CA LEU A 147 11.51 -2.26 -10.82
C LEU A 147 12.30 -1.87 -12.08
N HIS A 148 13.61 -1.61 -12.01
CA HIS A 148 14.42 -1.36 -13.22
C HIS A 148 14.96 -2.64 -13.85
N SER A 149 14.82 -3.79 -13.18
CA SER A 149 15.39 -5.05 -13.63
C SER A 149 14.84 -5.50 -14.99
N ALA A 150 13.55 -5.28 -15.25
CA ALA A 150 12.92 -5.58 -16.54
C ALA A 150 13.58 -4.81 -17.70
N LEU A 151 13.88 -3.52 -17.53
CA LEU A 151 14.60 -2.75 -18.56
C LEU A 151 16.07 -3.18 -18.67
N ASN A 152 16.74 -3.38 -17.53
CA ASN A 152 18.16 -3.70 -17.45
C ASN A 152 18.51 -5.06 -18.07
N GLN A 153 17.57 -6.00 -18.12
CA GLN A 153 17.74 -7.33 -18.73
C GLN A 153 17.60 -7.32 -20.27
N THR A 154 17.17 -6.19 -20.86
CA THR A 154 17.06 -6.04 -22.32
C THR A 154 18.34 -5.48 -22.95
N SER A 155 18.45 -5.56 -24.29
CA SER A 155 19.48 -4.84 -25.06
C SER A 155 19.18 -3.35 -25.27
N ILE A 156 18.02 -2.84 -24.82
CA ILE A 156 17.54 -1.52 -25.24
C ILE A 156 18.51 -0.41 -24.83
N LEU A 157 19.00 -0.45 -23.58
CA LEU A 157 19.94 0.56 -23.10
C LEU A 157 21.23 0.53 -23.92
N SER A 158 21.83 -0.64 -24.13
CA SER A 158 23.05 -0.76 -24.95
C SER A 158 22.85 -0.29 -26.40
N ASP A 159 21.70 -0.60 -27.00
CA ASP A 159 21.37 -0.20 -28.37
C ASP A 159 21.21 1.33 -28.48
N LEU A 160 20.56 1.95 -27.50
CA LEU A 160 20.41 3.41 -27.42
C LEU A 160 21.76 4.11 -27.24
N ILE A 161 22.64 3.55 -26.42
CA ILE A 161 24.00 4.05 -26.18
C ILE A 161 24.83 3.98 -27.46
N ALA A 162 24.81 2.83 -28.15
CA ALA A 162 25.50 2.65 -29.43
C ALA A 162 25.03 3.64 -30.49
N ASN A 163 23.73 3.95 -30.50
CA ASN A 163 23.11 4.94 -31.39
C ASN A 163 23.26 6.40 -30.91
N LYS A 164 24.07 6.66 -29.88
CA LYS A 164 24.31 8.00 -29.31
C LYS A 164 23.05 8.73 -28.88
N SER A 165 22.03 7.98 -28.45
CA SER A 165 20.79 8.55 -27.93
C SER A 165 21.07 9.19 -26.57
N ALA A 166 20.80 10.49 -26.44
CA ALA A 166 20.97 11.19 -25.17
C ALA A 166 19.83 10.90 -24.19
N ARG A 167 18.65 10.56 -24.70
CA ARG A 167 17.42 10.36 -23.92
C ARG A 167 16.52 9.31 -24.57
N PHE A 168 15.66 8.70 -23.77
CA PHE A 168 14.66 7.74 -24.24
C PHE A 168 13.36 7.85 -23.43
N GLU A 169 12.31 7.29 -24.01
CA GLU A 169 11.00 7.09 -23.39
C GLU A 169 10.45 5.74 -23.87
N ILE A 170 10.02 4.91 -22.92
CA ILE A 170 9.31 3.65 -23.15
C ILE A 170 8.07 3.70 -22.27
N ASP A 171 6.96 4.18 -22.82
CA ASP A 171 5.66 4.23 -22.17
C ASP A 171 4.86 2.97 -22.51
N SER A 172 4.28 2.31 -21.50
CA SER A 172 3.57 1.04 -21.64
C SER A 172 2.34 1.12 -22.55
N GLN A 173 1.76 2.31 -22.71
CA GLN A 173 0.62 2.54 -23.61
C GLN A 173 1.04 2.81 -25.05
N CYS A 174 2.35 2.96 -25.33
CA CYS A 174 2.82 3.35 -26.66
C CYS A 174 2.55 2.24 -27.70
N PRO A 175 1.60 2.45 -28.64
CA PRO A 175 1.20 1.44 -29.60
C PRO A 175 2.30 1.26 -30.64
N ASN A 176 2.47 0.06 -31.19
CA ASN A 176 3.47 -0.23 -32.23
C ASN A 176 4.94 0.06 -31.83
N SER A 177 5.22 0.14 -30.52
CA SER A 177 6.57 0.25 -29.97
C SER A 177 7.33 -1.06 -30.20
N THR A 178 8.61 -0.95 -30.56
CA THR A 178 9.53 -2.10 -30.65
C THR A 178 10.28 -2.34 -29.33
N MET A 179 10.18 -1.41 -28.37
CA MET A 179 10.86 -1.47 -27.07
C MET A 179 9.93 -2.00 -25.97
N VAL A 180 8.63 -1.65 -26.01
CA VAL A 180 7.66 -2.07 -24.98
C VAL A 180 7.55 -3.60 -24.88
N PRO A 181 7.37 -4.37 -25.97
CA PRO A 181 7.28 -5.83 -25.87
C PRO A 181 8.53 -6.47 -25.25
N LYS A 182 9.73 -5.97 -25.60
CA LYS A 182 10.99 -6.47 -25.04
C LYS A 182 11.08 -6.26 -23.53
N VAL A 183 10.58 -5.14 -23.02
CA VAL A 183 10.51 -4.89 -21.57
C VAL A 183 9.47 -5.81 -20.95
N GLN A 184 8.28 -5.93 -21.54
CA GLN A 184 7.20 -6.81 -21.05
C GLN A 184 7.63 -8.27 -20.91
N GLU A 185 8.42 -8.79 -21.86
CA GLU A 185 9.00 -10.14 -21.79
C GLU A 185 9.92 -10.37 -20.57
N GLN A 186 10.48 -9.31 -19.99
CA GLN A 186 11.34 -9.37 -18.80
C GLN A 186 10.60 -9.01 -17.49
N ILE A 187 9.33 -8.60 -17.57
CA ILE A 187 8.50 -8.35 -16.38
C ILE A 187 8.13 -9.70 -15.78
N ARG A 188 8.52 -9.92 -14.53
CA ARG A 188 8.18 -11.16 -13.79
C ARG A 188 6.68 -11.18 -13.49
N GLU A 189 6.11 -12.38 -13.34
CA GLU A 189 4.69 -12.56 -13.00
C GLU A 189 4.30 -11.79 -11.72
N SER A 190 5.19 -11.80 -10.72
CA SER A 190 4.98 -11.14 -9.44
C SER A 190 5.29 -9.63 -9.45
N SER A 191 5.53 -9.02 -10.61
CA SER A 191 5.92 -7.60 -10.68
C SER A 191 4.71 -6.67 -10.56
N LEU A 192 4.88 -5.55 -9.85
CA LEU A 192 3.95 -4.43 -9.79
C LEU A 192 3.65 -3.85 -11.18
N LEU A 193 4.60 -3.97 -12.12
CA LEU A 193 4.44 -3.46 -13.49
C LEU A 193 3.32 -4.16 -14.28
N ASN A 194 2.85 -5.33 -13.84
CA ASN A 194 1.70 -6.01 -14.44
C ASN A 194 0.34 -5.38 -14.06
N TYR A 195 0.33 -4.48 -13.06
CA TYR A 195 -0.89 -3.97 -12.44
C TYR A 195 -1.03 -2.45 -12.55
N GLY A 196 -0.69 -1.90 -13.72
CA GLY A 196 -0.82 -0.46 -13.93
C GLY A 196 -0.19 0.02 -15.24
N THR A 197 -0.21 1.33 -15.40
CA THR A 197 0.52 2.03 -16.45
C THR A 197 1.92 2.39 -15.96
N TRP A 198 2.93 2.17 -16.80
CA TRP A 198 4.31 2.51 -16.46
C TRP A 198 5.04 3.15 -17.63
N ALA A 199 6.08 3.92 -17.32
CA ALA A 199 7.00 4.42 -18.33
C ALA A 199 8.43 4.52 -17.80
N TYR A 200 9.40 4.08 -18.59
CA TYR A 200 10.80 4.38 -18.36
C TYR A 200 11.20 5.61 -19.17
N LEU A 201 11.79 6.60 -18.50
CA LEU A 201 12.23 7.84 -19.14
C LEU A 201 13.62 8.25 -18.65
N GLY A 202 14.32 9.01 -19.49
CA GLY A 202 15.54 9.71 -19.09
C GLY A 202 16.76 9.26 -19.86
N SER A 203 17.90 9.15 -19.17
CA SER A 203 19.20 8.88 -19.81
C SER A 203 19.46 7.37 -19.95
N PRO A 204 19.86 6.88 -21.13
CA PRO A 204 20.31 5.50 -21.25
C PRO A 204 21.70 5.29 -20.60
N ASN A 205 22.53 6.35 -20.56
CA ASN A 205 23.93 6.30 -20.10
C ASN A 205 24.11 6.64 -18.61
N ASP A 206 23.12 7.28 -17.96
CA ASP A 206 23.24 7.81 -16.60
C ASP A 206 22.07 7.31 -15.75
N ALA A 207 22.37 6.44 -14.79
CA ALA A 207 21.38 5.89 -13.87
C ALA A 207 20.73 6.98 -12.99
N SER A 208 21.46 8.03 -12.61
CA SER A 208 20.91 9.13 -11.82
C SER A 208 19.89 9.97 -12.60
N GLY A 209 20.01 9.96 -13.92
CA GLY A 209 19.10 10.58 -14.87
C GLY A 209 18.06 9.62 -15.46
N ARG A 210 17.91 8.40 -14.94
CA ARG A 210 16.95 7.39 -15.43
C ARG A 210 15.88 7.10 -14.38
N TYR A 211 14.64 7.09 -14.84
CA TYR A 211 13.45 7.05 -13.99
C TYR A 211 12.46 6.02 -14.53
N LEU A 212 11.74 5.41 -13.62
CA LEU A 212 10.50 4.68 -13.88
C LEU A 212 9.36 5.46 -13.21
N PHE A 213 8.29 5.65 -13.96
CA PHE A 213 7.03 6.19 -13.50
C PHE A 213 6.03 5.02 -13.50
N TRP A 214 5.27 4.85 -12.43
CA TRP A 214 4.23 3.83 -12.34
C TRP A 214 2.97 4.40 -11.68
N THR A 215 1.81 3.97 -12.16
CA THR A 215 0.52 4.22 -11.51
C THR A 215 -0.41 3.04 -11.75
N SER A 216 -1.29 2.74 -10.78
CA SER A 216 -2.38 1.79 -10.96
C SER A 216 -3.47 2.27 -11.93
N VAL A 217 -3.47 3.56 -12.26
CA VAL A 217 -4.48 4.19 -13.11
C VAL A 217 -4.24 3.88 -14.59
N ASP A 218 -5.29 3.48 -15.30
CA ASP A 218 -5.29 3.37 -16.77
C ASP A 218 -5.36 4.78 -17.39
N THR A 219 -4.27 5.19 -18.04
CA THR A 219 -4.16 6.53 -18.63
C THR A 219 -5.05 6.71 -19.85
N GLU A 220 -5.36 5.65 -20.59
CA GLU A 220 -6.32 5.70 -21.71
C GLU A 220 -7.72 5.95 -21.19
N ALA A 221 -8.12 5.24 -20.12
CA ALA A 221 -9.43 5.42 -19.50
C ALA A 221 -9.63 6.83 -18.90
N VAL A 222 -8.56 7.42 -18.37
CA VAL A 222 -8.60 8.77 -17.78
C VAL A 222 -8.55 9.87 -18.84
N GLY A 223 -7.84 9.65 -19.93
CA GLY A 223 -7.67 10.62 -21.01
C GLY A 223 -6.55 11.64 -20.78
N ALA A 224 -6.21 12.40 -21.82
CA ALA A 224 -5.12 13.38 -21.80
C ALA A 224 -5.46 14.65 -20.97
N GLY A 225 -4.41 15.31 -20.46
CA GLY A 225 -4.51 16.57 -19.69
C GLY A 225 -5.02 16.38 -18.26
N LYS A 226 -4.98 15.16 -17.71
CA LYS A 226 -5.49 14.84 -16.38
C LYS A 226 -4.36 14.63 -15.40
N LYS A 227 -4.56 15.09 -14.17
CA LYS A 227 -3.62 14.90 -13.07
C LYS A 227 -3.82 13.51 -12.46
N ILE A 228 -2.76 12.74 -12.32
CA ILE A 228 -2.77 11.40 -11.72
C ILE A 228 -1.65 11.24 -10.70
N PRO A 229 -1.84 10.43 -9.66
CA PRO A 229 -0.77 10.07 -8.73
C PRO A 229 0.17 9.07 -9.41
N VAL A 230 1.47 9.16 -9.12
CA VAL A 230 2.48 8.23 -9.62
C VAL A 230 3.50 7.89 -8.53
N ILE A 231 3.99 6.65 -8.57
CA ILE A 231 5.25 6.25 -7.94
C ILE A 231 6.38 6.55 -8.93
N ILE A 232 7.41 7.24 -8.46
CA ILE A 232 8.64 7.50 -9.20
C ILE A 232 9.75 6.67 -8.58
N SER A 233 10.39 5.81 -9.37
CA SER A 233 11.60 5.07 -8.98
C SER A 233 12.79 5.59 -9.76
N ARG A 234 13.89 5.93 -9.07
CA ARG A 234 15.16 6.31 -9.73
C ARG A 234 16.04 5.08 -9.90
N ALA A 235 16.75 4.97 -11.03
CA ALA A 235 17.64 3.83 -11.26
C ALA A 235 18.89 3.84 -10.37
N ASP A 236 19.26 5.01 -9.80
CA ASP A 236 20.27 5.13 -8.74
C ASP A 236 19.69 4.97 -7.31
N GLY A 237 18.42 4.57 -7.21
CA GLY A 237 17.77 4.17 -5.98
C GLY A 237 16.83 5.21 -5.39
N GLY A 238 15.89 4.69 -4.60
CA GLY A 238 14.86 5.44 -3.87
C GLY A 238 13.63 5.76 -4.70
N PHE A 239 12.53 5.95 -3.98
CA PHE A 239 11.20 6.13 -4.51
C PHE A 239 10.59 7.45 -4.03
N TYR A 240 9.66 7.98 -4.81
CA TYR A 240 8.94 9.22 -4.50
C TYR A 240 7.49 9.08 -4.94
N ILE A 241 6.60 9.71 -4.19
CA ILE A 241 5.20 9.87 -4.61
C ILE A 241 5.03 11.26 -5.20
N SER A 242 4.45 11.31 -6.39
CA SER A 242 4.31 12.55 -7.15
C SER A 242 3.00 12.59 -7.94
N GLU A 243 2.80 13.71 -8.62
CA GLU A 243 1.67 13.95 -9.53
C GLU A 243 2.22 14.24 -10.93
N THR A 244 1.67 13.57 -11.94
CA THR A 244 1.92 13.89 -13.36
C THR A 244 0.65 14.39 -14.03
N THR A 245 0.81 15.01 -15.19
CA THR A 245 -0.30 15.30 -16.10
C THR A 245 -0.19 14.35 -17.28
N THR A 246 -1.22 13.55 -17.55
CA THR A 246 -1.28 12.67 -18.72
C THR A 246 -1.27 13.49 -20.01
N ALA A 247 -0.78 12.94 -21.11
CA ALA A 247 -0.70 13.68 -22.35
C ALA A 247 -0.92 12.81 -23.58
N GLU A 248 -1.59 13.36 -24.58
CA GLU A 248 -1.78 12.68 -25.86
C GLU A 248 -0.44 12.60 -26.60
N ARG A 249 -0.20 11.45 -27.22
CA ARG A 249 0.95 11.14 -28.05
C ARG A 249 0.48 10.38 -29.29
N SER A 250 1.34 10.31 -30.30
CA SER A 250 1.10 9.48 -31.47
C SER A 250 2.35 8.68 -31.81
N ASN A 251 2.19 7.39 -32.08
CA ASN A 251 3.27 6.55 -32.60
C ASN A 251 2.78 5.76 -33.81
N LYS A 252 3.46 5.93 -34.95
CA LYS A 252 3.16 5.28 -36.23
C LYS A 252 1.66 5.37 -36.61
N GLY A 253 1.06 6.55 -36.43
CA GLY A 253 -0.33 6.83 -36.82
C GLY A 253 -1.41 6.34 -35.85
N LYS A 254 -1.04 5.85 -34.66
CA LYS A 254 -1.99 5.57 -33.57
C LYS A 254 -1.74 6.50 -32.40
N ASN A 255 -2.81 7.12 -31.90
CA ASN A 255 -2.74 7.95 -30.71
C ASN A 255 -2.83 7.09 -29.44
N TYR A 256 -2.24 7.60 -28.36
CA TYR A 256 -2.30 7.02 -27.02
C TYR A 256 -2.12 8.11 -25.96
N VAL A 257 -2.42 7.79 -24.71
CA VAL A 257 -2.30 8.69 -23.56
C VAL A 257 -1.13 8.26 -22.69
N ALA A 258 -0.03 9.02 -22.76
CA ALA A 258 1.16 8.80 -21.96
C ALA A 258 0.95 9.18 -20.49
N ILE A 259 1.71 8.53 -19.61
CA ILE A 259 1.64 8.72 -18.14
C ILE A 259 2.07 10.12 -17.68
N VAL A 260 2.86 10.82 -18.49
CA VAL A 260 3.38 12.15 -18.17
C VAL A 260 3.53 13.01 -19.42
N ASP A 261 3.31 14.31 -19.26
CA ASP A 261 3.55 15.28 -20.32
C ASP A 261 5.06 15.45 -20.61
N HIS A 262 5.39 16.14 -21.71
CA HIS A 262 6.73 16.19 -22.26
C HIS A 262 7.75 16.73 -21.25
N ILE A 263 8.77 15.92 -20.98
CA ILE A 263 9.90 16.32 -20.15
C ILE A 263 11.06 16.69 -21.07
N TYR A 264 11.29 17.98 -21.31
CA TYR A 264 12.24 18.45 -22.33
C TYR A 264 13.72 18.36 -21.97
N ASN A 265 14.08 18.20 -20.70
CA ASN A 265 15.47 18.05 -20.28
C ASN A 265 15.59 17.32 -18.92
N SER A 266 16.82 17.03 -18.50
CA SER A 266 17.11 16.38 -17.21
C SER A 266 16.59 17.17 -16.01
N ALA A 267 16.62 18.51 -16.06
CA ALA A 267 16.07 19.35 -14.99
C ALA A 267 14.54 19.22 -14.87
N GLY A 268 13.85 18.87 -15.96
CA GLY A 268 12.41 18.62 -15.98
C GLY A 268 11.96 17.42 -15.14
N PHE A 269 12.87 16.51 -14.74
CA PHE A 269 12.54 15.42 -13.82
C PHE A 269 12.57 15.84 -12.34
N ARG A 270 13.30 16.90 -12.01
CA ARG A 270 13.50 17.37 -10.62
C ARG A 270 12.20 17.59 -9.85
N PRO A 271 11.12 18.16 -10.44
CA PRO A 271 9.86 18.35 -9.70
C PRO A 271 9.27 17.04 -9.15
N TYR A 272 9.50 15.91 -9.83
CA TYR A 272 8.89 14.62 -9.44
C TYR A 272 9.64 13.90 -8.31
N THR A 273 10.78 14.44 -7.86
CA THR A 273 11.63 13.86 -6.80
C THR A 273 11.91 14.83 -5.65
N LYS A 274 11.09 15.89 -5.51
CA LYS A 274 11.21 16.88 -4.41
C LYS A 274 10.58 16.43 -3.10
N GLY A 275 9.67 15.47 -3.14
CA GLY A 275 8.90 15.01 -1.98
C GLY A 275 9.69 14.13 -1.03
N GLU A 276 8.97 13.50 -0.11
CA GLU A 276 9.50 12.45 0.76
C GLU A 276 10.13 11.33 -0.08
N ARG A 277 11.33 10.94 0.30
CA ARG A 277 12.07 9.83 -0.31
C ARG A 277 11.80 8.58 0.50
N TYR A 278 11.24 7.56 -0.15
CA TYR A 278 11.04 6.24 0.42
C TYR A 278 12.21 5.32 0.02
N ASN A 279 12.63 4.46 0.93
CA ASN A 279 13.80 3.60 0.72
C ASN A 279 13.41 2.24 0.13
N SER A 280 12.13 1.88 0.22
CA SER A 280 11.59 0.64 -0.33
C SER A 280 10.36 0.88 -1.19
N LEU A 281 10.10 -0.05 -2.11
CA LEU A 281 8.87 -0.04 -2.89
C LEU A 281 7.64 -0.27 -2.00
N THR A 282 7.74 -1.09 -0.95
CA THR A 282 6.68 -1.30 0.04
C THR A 282 6.22 0.01 0.67
N GLU A 283 7.14 0.84 1.18
CA GLU A 283 6.80 2.13 1.80
C GLU A 283 6.20 3.10 0.78
N ALA A 284 6.78 3.17 -0.42
CA ALA A 284 6.26 4.02 -1.49
C ALA A 284 4.85 3.59 -1.90
N TYR A 285 4.61 2.28 -2.07
CA TYR A 285 3.31 1.76 -2.44
C TYR A 285 2.26 2.01 -1.36
N ALA A 286 2.59 1.84 -0.08
CA ALA A 286 1.67 2.19 1.02
C ALA A 286 1.31 3.69 1.02
N ALA A 287 2.28 4.57 0.75
CA ALA A 287 2.03 6.00 0.62
C ALA A 287 1.17 6.34 -0.61
N TYR A 288 1.40 5.65 -1.73
CA TYR A 288 0.58 5.75 -2.94
C TYR A 288 -0.87 5.28 -2.68
N GLU A 289 -1.06 4.10 -2.09
CA GLU A 289 -2.36 3.53 -1.75
C GLU A 289 -3.17 4.50 -0.90
N LYS A 290 -2.56 5.10 0.14
CA LYS A 290 -3.20 6.10 0.98
C LYS A 290 -3.70 7.33 0.22
N LEU A 291 -3.02 7.74 -0.87
CA LEU A 291 -3.52 8.82 -1.72
C LEU A 291 -4.79 8.43 -2.48
N LEU A 292 -4.91 7.14 -2.83
CA LEU A 292 -6.03 6.58 -3.59
C LEU A 292 -7.16 6.09 -2.71
N THR A 293 -6.99 5.86 -1.41
CA THR A 293 -8.07 5.44 -0.51
C THR A 293 -8.63 6.62 0.29
N ASP A 294 -7.75 7.39 0.93
CA ASP A 294 -8.13 8.47 1.86
C ASP A 294 -7.76 9.87 1.35
N GLY A 295 -7.13 9.95 0.18
CA GLY A 295 -6.51 11.16 -0.34
C GLY A 295 -7.24 11.84 -1.48
N LYS A 296 -6.51 12.77 -2.12
CA LYS A 296 -6.94 13.55 -3.29
C LYS A 296 -7.44 12.69 -4.46
N TYR A 297 -7.01 11.43 -4.52
CA TYR A 297 -7.23 10.51 -5.62
C TYR A 297 -8.15 9.34 -5.23
N SER A 298 -9.01 9.54 -4.23
CA SER A 298 -9.98 8.55 -3.76
C SER A 298 -10.91 7.99 -4.85
N ASN A 299 -11.12 8.76 -5.92
CA ASN A 299 -11.86 8.34 -7.11
C ASN A 299 -11.15 7.24 -7.93
N TYR A 300 -9.89 6.95 -7.65
CA TYR A 300 -9.11 5.88 -8.27
C TYR A 300 -8.88 4.69 -7.34
N LYS A 301 -9.52 4.61 -6.16
CA LYS A 301 -9.32 3.48 -5.24
C LYS A 301 -9.50 2.11 -5.88
N ASP A 302 -10.45 2.00 -6.79
CA ASP A 302 -10.79 0.75 -7.47
C ASP A 302 -9.77 0.33 -8.55
N THR A 303 -8.81 1.20 -8.88
CA THR A 303 -7.71 0.87 -9.80
C THR A 303 -6.55 0.18 -9.09
N LEU A 304 -6.50 0.22 -7.75
CA LEU A 304 -5.47 -0.48 -7.00
C LEU A 304 -5.50 -1.98 -7.33
N PRO A 305 -4.33 -2.61 -7.52
CA PRO A 305 -4.23 -4.05 -7.66
C PRO A 305 -4.99 -4.75 -6.52
N LYS A 306 -5.61 -5.90 -6.80
CA LYS A 306 -6.46 -6.66 -5.87
C LYS A 306 -5.84 -7.98 -5.49
#